data_AF-A0A958H3W5-F1
#
_entry.id   AF-A0A958H3W5-F1
#
_cell.length_a   1.000
_cell.length_b   1.000
_cell.length_c   1.000
_cell.angle_alpha   90.00
_cell.angle_beta   90.00
_cell.angle_gamma   90.00
#
_symmetry.space_group_name_H-M   'P 1'
#
loop_
_entity.id
_entity.type
_entity.pdbx_description
1 polymer ?
#
loop_
_entity_poly.entity_id
_entity_poly.type
_entity_poly.pdbx_seq_one_letter_code
_entity_poly.pdbx_strand_id
1 'polypeptide(L)'
;ADRPFVPMAGEAENGFRKQLAEYQDEGLVGISVGQSPGLIAVSIQAALELLQGKELPRVIAAPLPIATTETLEAGVNYFPDLPDSFFTPIQFPDCGVNLTADEILAQSGE
;
A
#
# COMPACT_ATOMS: atom_id res chain seq x y z
N ALA A 1 11.17 -30.31 2.18
CA ALA A 1 10.12 -30.60 3.14
C ALA A 1 10.73 -30.54 4.54
N ASP A 2 10.01 -30.01 5.53
CA ASP A 2 10.47 -29.79 6.92
C ASP A 2 11.66 -28.85 7.09
N ARG A 3 11.62 -27.70 6.43
CA ARG A 3 12.53 -26.59 6.71
C ARG A 3 11.73 -25.40 7.21
N PRO A 4 12.26 -24.63 8.18
CA PRO A 4 11.61 -23.40 8.62
C PRO A 4 11.47 -22.43 7.44
N PHE A 5 10.48 -21.55 7.53
CA PHE A 5 10.35 -20.46 6.58
C PHE A 5 11.63 -19.62 6.53
N VAL A 6 11.98 -19.18 5.32
CA VAL A 6 13.02 -18.16 5.13
C VAL A 6 12.34 -16.80 5.30
N PRO A 7 12.97 -15.83 5.97
CA PRO A 7 12.43 -14.47 6.02
C PRO A 7 12.23 -13.90 4.62
N MET A 8 11.04 -13.35 4.36
CA MET A 8 10.67 -12.84 3.03
C MET A 8 10.49 -11.33 3.03
N ALA A 9 11.01 -10.69 1.99
CA ALA A 9 10.67 -9.32 1.65
C ALA A 9 9.84 -9.32 0.36
N GLY A 10 8.81 -8.50 0.30
CA GLY A 10 7.93 -8.41 -0.85
C GLY A 10 7.32 -7.03 -0.96
N GLU A 11 6.66 -6.81 -2.09
CA GLU A 11 5.95 -5.57 -2.38
C GLU A 11 4.60 -5.54 -1.61
N ALA A 12 3.84 -4.44 -1.71
CA ALA A 12 2.62 -4.25 -0.94
C ALA A 12 1.34 -4.79 -1.59
N GLU A 13 1.47 -5.78 -2.46
CA GLU A 13 0.32 -6.52 -2.97
C GLU A 13 -0.40 -7.27 -1.85
N ASN A 14 -1.72 -7.32 -1.96
CA ASN A 14 -2.61 -7.93 -1.00
C ASN A 14 -2.31 -9.41 -0.80
N GLY A 15 -1.97 -10.12 -1.88
CA GLY A 15 -1.63 -11.55 -1.84
C GLY A 15 -0.40 -11.83 -0.99
N PHE A 16 0.64 -11.01 -1.11
CA PHE A 16 1.85 -11.16 -0.29
C PHE A 16 1.53 -10.92 1.18
N ARG A 17 0.78 -9.86 1.50
CA ARG A 17 0.37 -9.56 2.87
C ARG A 17 -0.58 -10.61 3.46
N LYS A 18 -1.48 -11.18 2.66
CA LYS A 18 -2.32 -12.32 3.06
C LYS A 18 -1.49 -13.55 3.43
N GLN A 19 -0.47 -13.89 2.62
CA GLN A 19 0.43 -15.01 2.93
C GLN A 19 1.23 -14.76 4.21
N LEU A 20 1.73 -13.54 4.41
CA LEU A 20 2.39 -13.18 5.66
C LEU A 20 1.45 -13.33 6.86
N ALA A 21 0.19 -12.92 6.75
CA ALA A 21 -0.80 -13.08 7.81
C ALA A 21 -1.21 -14.54 8.05
N GLU A 22 -1.30 -15.35 7.00
CA GLU A 22 -1.67 -16.77 7.06
C GLU A 22 -0.60 -17.62 7.75
N TYR A 23 0.67 -17.41 7.41
CA TYR A 23 1.77 -18.25 7.88
C TYR A 23 2.57 -17.66 9.05
N GLN A 24 2.16 -16.52 9.62
CA GLN A 24 2.87 -15.91 10.75
C GLN A 24 2.98 -16.87 11.95
N ASP A 25 1.91 -17.61 12.25
CA ASP A 25 1.86 -18.56 13.37
C ASP A 25 2.68 -19.83 13.09
N GLU A 26 2.99 -20.10 11.82
CA GLU A 26 3.88 -21.17 11.37
C GLU A 26 5.36 -20.73 11.31
N GLY A 27 5.65 -19.49 11.71
CA GLY A 27 7.00 -18.94 11.81
C GLY A 27 7.49 -18.20 10.56
N LEU A 28 6.61 -17.87 9.62
CA LEU A 28 6.96 -16.94 8.55
C LEU A 28 7.16 -15.55 9.13
N VAL A 29 8.33 -14.96 8.88
CA VAL A 29 8.63 -13.56 9.19
C VAL A 29 8.83 -12.82 7.88
N GLY A 30 8.23 -11.64 7.76
CA GLY A 30 8.39 -10.86 6.55
C GLY A 30 8.18 -9.37 6.70
N ILE A 31 8.65 -8.67 5.67
CA ILE A 31 8.49 -7.23 5.49
C ILE A 31 7.87 -6.98 4.12
N SER A 32 6.75 -6.25 4.13
CA SER A 32 6.08 -5.75 2.95
C SER A 32 6.31 -4.24 2.88
N VAL A 33 7.07 -3.81 1.88
CA VAL A 33 7.32 -2.40 1.60
C VAL A 33 6.64 -2.10 0.28
N GLY A 34 5.97 -0.94 0.15
CA GLY A 34 5.44 -0.62 -1.16
C GLY A 34 5.49 0.81 -1.61
N GLN A 35 5.37 0.97 -2.91
CA GLN A 35 5.20 2.26 -3.54
C GLN A 35 3.69 2.49 -3.79
N SER A 36 3.09 3.33 -2.96
CA SER A 36 1.63 3.57 -2.97
C SER A 36 1.15 4.11 -4.34
N PRO A 37 0.14 3.46 -4.96
CA PRO A 37 -0.55 4.02 -6.13
C PRO A 37 -1.20 5.39 -5.86
N GLY A 38 -1.46 5.73 -4.60
CA GLY A 38 -1.94 7.05 -4.19
C GLY A 38 -0.99 8.20 -4.59
N LEU A 39 0.27 7.92 -4.93
CA LEU A 39 1.21 8.90 -5.47
C LEU A 39 0.73 9.54 -6.77
N ILE A 40 -0.12 8.85 -7.54
CA ILE A 40 -0.72 9.42 -8.75
C ILE A 40 -1.62 10.61 -8.37
N ALA A 41 -2.46 10.47 -7.33
CA ALA A 41 -3.32 11.55 -6.86
C ALA A 41 -2.49 12.75 -6.36
N VAL A 42 -1.41 12.48 -5.60
CA VAL A 42 -0.46 13.52 -5.16
C VAL A 42 0.20 14.22 -6.34
N SER A 43 0.58 13.48 -7.38
CA SER A 43 1.21 14.04 -8.58
C SER A 43 0.27 14.94 -9.37
N ILE A 44 -1.02 14.57 -9.46
CA ILE A 44 -2.04 15.40 -10.11
C ILE A 44 -2.28 16.68 -9.30
N GLN A 45 -2.36 16.59 -7.96
CA GLN A 45 -2.46 17.77 -7.11
C GLN A 45 -1.27 18.72 -7.32
N ALA A 46 -0.05 18.20 -7.33
CA ALA A 46 1.15 18.99 -7.62
C ALA A 46 1.08 19.67 -9.01
N ALA A 47 0.62 18.95 -10.04
CA ALA A 47 0.43 19.55 -11.36
C ALA A 47 -0.60 20.70 -11.35
N LEU A 48 -1.71 20.54 -10.62
CA LEU A 48 -2.72 21.59 -10.48
C LEU A 48 -2.18 22.82 -9.74
N GLU A 49 -1.39 22.62 -8.68
CA GLU A 49 -0.77 23.73 -7.95
C GLU A 49 0.17 24.56 -8.84
N LEU A 50 0.98 23.89 -9.66
CA LEU A 50 1.84 24.55 -10.65
C LEU A 50 1.03 25.34 -11.68
N LEU A 51 -0.06 24.76 -12.20
CA LEU A 51 -0.94 25.43 -13.14
C LEU A 51 -1.63 26.67 -12.53
N GLN A 52 -1.84 26.67 -11.21
CA GLN A 52 -2.36 27.83 -10.46
C GLN A 52 -1.28 28.86 -10.11
N GLY A 53 -0.03 28.67 -10.56
CA GLY A 53 1.08 29.58 -10.32
C GLY A 53 1.69 29.48 -8.93
N LYS A 54 1.42 28.40 -8.18
CA LYS A 54 2.08 28.14 -6.90
C LYS A 54 3.49 27.60 -7.13
N GLU A 55 4.42 27.95 -6.25
CA GLU A 55 5.75 27.36 -6.23
C GLU A 55 5.73 25.99 -5.54
N LEU A 56 6.40 25.01 -6.14
CA LEU A 56 6.58 23.68 -5.56
C LEU A 56 8.07 23.36 -5.37
N PRO A 57 8.41 22.50 -4.40
CA PRO A 57 9.74 21.95 -4.31
C PRO A 57 10.09 21.16 -5.57
N ARG A 58 11.36 21.22 -5.98
CA ARG A 58 11.86 20.50 -7.16
C ARG A 58 11.84 18.98 -6.99
N VAL A 59 11.86 18.49 -5.75
CA VAL A 59 11.86 17.07 -5.40
C VAL A 59 10.83 16.85 -4.30
N ILE A 60 9.95 15.88 -4.51
CA ILE A 60 8.98 15.42 -3.52
C ILE A 60 9.34 13.96 -3.22
N ALA A 61 9.66 13.67 -1.95
CA ALA A 61 9.96 12.32 -1.48
C ALA A 61 8.87 11.91 -0.49
N ALA A 62 8.01 10.99 -0.91
CA ALA A 62 6.98 10.44 -0.05
C ALA A 62 7.51 9.24 0.74
N PRO A 63 7.06 9.04 2.00
CA PRO A 63 7.44 7.87 2.77
C PRO A 63 6.89 6.59 2.13
N LEU A 64 7.65 5.50 2.21
CA LEU A 64 7.19 4.18 1.78
C LEU A 64 6.35 3.54 2.89
N PRO A 65 5.11 3.11 2.60
CA PRO A 65 4.33 2.31 3.54
C PRO A 65 4.98 0.96 3.79
N ILE A 66 5.09 0.60 5.07
CA ILE A 66 5.71 -0.65 5.53
C ILE A 66 4.70 -1.41 6.40
N ALA A 67 4.58 -2.71 6.15
CA ALA A 67 3.91 -3.65 7.04
C ALA A 67 4.86 -4.82 7.32
N THR A 68 4.83 -5.35 8.54
CA THR A 68 5.56 -6.56 8.93
C THR A 68 4.55 -7.61 9.39
N THR A 69 4.98 -8.85 9.56
CA THR A 69 4.14 -9.91 10.14
C THR A 69 3.52 -9.51 11.49
N GLU A 70 4.19 -8.64 12.26
CA GLU A 70 3.69 -8.14 13.56
C GLU A 70 2.67 -7.00 13.44
N THR A 71 2.61 -6.30 12.30
CA THR A 71 1.74 -5.13 12.12
C THR A 71 0.57 -5.37 11.17
N LEU A 72 0.44 -6.57 10.61
CA LEU A 72 -0.65 -6.90 9.68
C LEU A 72 -2.00 -6.96 10.39
N GLU A 73 -2.98 -6.27 9.82
CA GLU A 73 -4.34 -6.17 10.34
C GLU A 73 -5.36 -6.22 9.18
N ALA A 74 -6.32 -7.13 9.31
CA ALA A 74 -7.35 -7.36 8.31
C ALA A 74 -8.25 -6.13 8.17
N GLY A 75 -8.51 -5.71 6.93
CA GLY A 75 -9.29 -4.52 6.62
C GLY A 75 -8.55 -3.20 6.80
N VAL A 76 -7.29 -3.23 7.27
CA VAL A 76 -6.47 -2.01 7.46
C VAL A 76 -5.33 -1.99 6.46
N ASN A 77 -4.49 -3.03 6.45
CA ASN A 77 -3.30 -3.07 5.61
C ASN A 77 -3.17 -4.34 4.77
N TYR A 78 -4.11 -5.28 4.92
CA TYR A 78 -4.48 -6.27 3.92
C TYR A 78 -5.99 -6.48 3.94
N PHE A 79 -6.57 -6.93 2.84
CA PHE A 79 -8.02 -7.02 2.67
C PHE A 79 -8.39 -8.45 2.24
N PRO A 80 -8.90 -9.29 3.15
CA PRO A 80 -9.15 -10.72 2.88
C PRO A 80 -10.02 -10.97 1.65
N ASP A 81 -11.04 -10.14 1.44
CA ASP A 81 -12.04 -10.28 0.39
C ASP A 81 -11.61 -9.67 -0.96
N LEU A 82 -10.45 -9.00 -1.02
CA LEU A 82 -9.95 -8.39 -2.25
C LEU A 82 -8.98 -9.31 -3.01
N PRO A 83 -8.85 -9.12 -4.33
CA PRO A 83 -7.89 -9.88 -5.13
C PRO A 83 -6.47 -9.73 -4.60
N ASP A 84 -5.67 -10.78 -4.79
CA ASP A 84 -4.27 -10.81 -4.39
C ASP A 84 -3.42 -9.74 -5.11
N SER A 85 -3.83 -9.33 -6.31
CA SER A 85 -3.18 -8.28 -7.10
C SER A 85 -3.48 -6.86 -6.63
N PHE A 86 -4.34 -6.67 -5.63
CA PHE A 86 -4.67 -5.33 -5.12
C PHE A 86 -3.47 -4.73 -4.39
N PHE A 87 -3.08 -3.50 -4.72
CA PHE A 87 -2.06 -2.78 -3.97
C PHE A 87 -2.70 -2.11 -2.74
N THR A 88 -2.30 -2.59 -1.57
CA THR A 88 -2.93 -2.20 -0.29
C THR A 88 -2.64 -0.77 0.19
N PRO A 89 -1.47 -0.14 -0.08
CA PRO A 89 -1.22 1.22 0.37
C PRO A 89 -1.79 2.22 -0.62
N ILE A 90 -2.97 2.75 -0.34
CA ILE A 90 -3.72 3.66 -1.23
C ILE A 90 -3.88 5.08 -0.67
N GLN A 91 -3.33 5.34 0.50
CA GLN A 91 -3.50 6.59 1.25
C GLN A 91 -2.19 7.37 1.39
N PHE A 92 -2.29 8.70 1.34
CA PHE A 92 -1.33 9.69 1.80
C PHE A 92 -2.07 10.78 2.60
N PRO A 93 -2.36 10.56 3.89
CA PRO A 93 -3.14 11.50 4.70
C PRO A 93 -2.53 12.90 4.78
N ASP A 94 -1.20 12.99 4.84
CA ASP A 94 -0.48 14.27 4.86
C ASP A 94 -0.66 15.09 3.57
N CYS A 95 -1.01 14.42 2.46
CA CYS A 95 -1.34 15.05 1.18
C CYS A 95 -2.86 15.09 0.91
N GLY A 96 -3.69 14.80 1.93
CA GLY A 96 -5.15 14.77 1.79
C GLY A 96 -5.69 13.65 0.88
N VAL A 97 -4.89 12.63 0.57
CA VAL A 97 -5.31 11.47 -0.23
C VAL A 97 -5.72 10.36 0.73
N ASN A 98 -7.00 10.22 1.01
CA ASN A 98 -7.53 9.25 1.99
C ASN A 98 -8.47 8.23 1.33
N LEU A 99 -8.04 7.65 0.22
CA LEU A 99 -8.85 6.67 -0.51
C LEU A 99 -9.03 5.40 0.32
N THR A 100 -10.24 4.90 0.38
CA THR A 100 -10.57 3.58 0.96
C THR A 100 -10.68 2.53 -0.14
N ALA A 101 -10.50 1.25 0.22
CA ALA A 101 -10.63 0.17 -0.75
C ALA A 101 -12.05 0.11 -1.31
N ASP A 102 -13.08 0.31 -0.46
CA ASP A 102 -14.48 0.35 -0.87
C ASP A 102 -14.77 1.47 -1.87
N GLU A 103 -14.23 2.67 -1.65
CA GLU A 103 -14.40 3.80 -2.59
C GLU A 103 -13.77 3.52 -3.95
N ILE A 104 -12.59 2.89 -3.97
CA ILE A 104 -11.90 2.54 -5.22
C ILE A 104 -12.70 1.48 -5.99
N LEU A 105 -13.17 0.45 -5.29
CA LEU A 105 -13.91 -0.66 -5.90
C LEU A 105 -15.32 -0.27 -6.34
N ALA A 106 -15.88 0.78 -5.74
CA ALA A 106 -17.14 1.36 -6.16
C ALA A 106 -17.04 2.14 -7.50
N GLN A 107 -15.83 2.51 -7.94
CA GLN A 107 -15.67 3.19 -9.23
C GLN A 107 -15.77 2.18 -10.39
N SER A 108 -16.70 2.42 -11.31
CA SER A 108 -16.65 1.81 -12.63
C SER A 108 -15.56 2.50 -13.45
N GLY A 109 -14.71 1.72 -14.13
CA GLY A 109 -13.71 2.26 -15.06
C GLY A 109 -14.37 2.78 -16.33
N GLU A 110 -14.99 3.96 -16.24
CA GLU A 110 -15.67 4.64 -17.35
C GLU A 110 -15.34 6.14 -17.36
#